data_AF-A0A914TXX6-F1
#
_entry.id   AF-A0A914TXX6-F1
#
_cell.length_a   1.000
_cell.length_b   1.000
_cell.length_c   1.000
_cell.angle_alpha   90.00
_cell.angle_beta   90.00
_cell.angle_gamma   90.00
#
_symmetry.space_group_name_H-M   'P 1'
#
loop_
_entity.id
_entity.type
_entity.pdbx_description
1 polymer ?
#
loop_
_entity_poly.entity_id
_entity_poly.type
_entity_poly.pdbx_seq_one_letter_code
_entity_poly.pdbx_strand_id
1 'polypeptide(L)'
;MADDDDKPLSSKSRRKAHITSFADLQTEILYRSRVSAETKFDDKHINRSKNNILAMTKAEKRAKEKNSMARKERIQKAADAIRKEDEDYERRKRTMEEKAKLYERLKSGERLVYEDGTKPDYLVDFDRQERSPSPPRRSRSTSPRERSRSRSPRERSPPPLPRPLIVHYDPSEDKGRIFGAAHVPLPQDEDERQKKIGELEALTRQTFETRKRRKKERSEEERAKRDRLNFTRSMKGLPPLESSDEEEEQHPGANIDLSSIPMPADPDAERRAEEERKKKYEREWDRGKMRERSRSPRERSPPPPPRPLIVHYDPSEDKGRIFGAAHVPLPQDEDERQKKIGELEALTRQTFETRKRRKKERSEEERAKRDRLNFTRSMKGLPPLESSDEEVEQHPGANIDLSSIPMP
;
A
#
# COMPACT_ATOMS: atom_id res chain seq x y z
N MET A 1 47.82 55.07 17.72
CA MET A 1 49.26 54.83 17.97
C MET A 1 49.35 54.18 19.33
N ALA A 2 49.94 53.02 19.56
CA ALA A 2 50.44 51.93 18.74
C ALA A 2 50.83 50.82 19.75
N ASP A 3 51.08 49.62 19.24
CA ASP A 3 51.88 48.56 19.85
C ASP A 3 51.18 47.54 20.76
N ASP A 4 50.66 46.56 20.03
CA ASP A 4 50.68 45.11 20.25
C ASP A 4 51.73 44.58 21.25
N ASP A 5 51.30 43.67 22.11
CA ASP A 5 52.16 42.66 22.73
C ASP A 5 51.37 41.36 23.01
N ASP A 6 50.76 40.82 21.95
CA ASP A 6 50.25 39.45 21.90
C ASP A 6 51.43 38.47 21.86
N LYS A 7 51.98 38.15 23.03
CA LYS A 7 52.92 37.04 23.19
C LYS A 7 52.18 35.71 22.95
N PRO A 8 52.64 34.86 22.00
CA PRO A 8 52.04 33.55 21.81
C PRO A 8 52.25 32.72 23.08
N LEU A 9 51.14 32.20 23.63
CA LEU A 9 51.14 31.22 24.71
C LEU A 9 52.07 30.06 24.34
N SER A 10 53.25 30.11 24.98
CA SER A 10 54.29 29.10 25.03
C SER A 10 53.72 27.69 24.87
N SER A 11 54.18 26.98 23.85
CA SER A 11 53.99 25.55 23.65
C SER A 11 54.05 24.82 24.99
N LYS A 12 52.96 24.13 25.36
CA LYS A 12 52.86 23.30 26.56
C LYS A 12 54.01 22.29 26.56
N SER A 13 55.09 22.66 27.23
CA SER A 13 56.21 21.81 27.60
C SER A 13 55.62 20.58 28.29
N ARG A 14 55.77 19.41 27.66
CA ARG A 14 55.63 18.12 28.34
C ARG A 14 56.74 18.06 29.40
N ARG A 15 56.48 18.64 30.56
CA ARG A 15 57.33 18.44 31.74
C ARG A 15 57.27 16.96 32.06
N LYS A 16 58.35 16.23 31.78
CA LYS A 16 58.56 14.89 32.31
C LYS A 16 58.88 15.09 33.79
N ALA A 17 57.88 14.96 34.65
CA ALA A 17 58.16 14.84 36.08
C ALA A 17 58.96 13.54 36.26
N HIS A 18 60.09 13.60 36.96
CA HIS A 18 60.83 12.40 37.32
C HIS A 18 59.99 11.65 38.36
N ILE A 19 59.27 10.63 37.91
CA ILE A 19 58.46 9.76 38.76
C ILE A 19 59.42 8.79 39.45
N THR A 20 59.76 9.04 40.71
CA THR A 20 60.69 8.21 41.47
C THR A 20 59.98 7.27 42.45
N SER A 21 58.67 7.45 42.68
CA SER A 21 57.88 6.58 43.56
C SER A 21 56.55 6.16 42.93
N PHE A 22 56.02 5.02 43.39
CA PHE A 22 54.73 4.49 42.95
C PHE A 22 53.55 5.41 43.30
N ALA A 23 53.63 6.12 44.42
CA ALA A 23 52.64 7.11 44.82
C ALA A 23 52.59 8.30 43.86
N ASP A 24 53.74 8.75 43.36
CA ASP A 24 53.83 9.82 42.36
C ASP A 24 53.22 9.40 41.02
N LEU A 25 53.38 8.12 40.65
CA LEU A 25 52.74 7.57 39.46
C LEU A 25 51.21 7.57 39.58
N GLN A 26 50.69 7.15 40.74
CA GLN A 26 49.24 7.13 40.98
C GLN A 26 48.65 8.55 40.95
N THR A 27 49.33 9.52 41.57
CA THR A 27 48.87 10.92 41.56
C THR A 27 48.94 11.53 40.15
N GLU A 28 49.97 11.23 39.37
CA GLU A 28 50.06 11.69 37.98
C GLU A 28 48.98 11.05 37.09
N ILE A 29 48.66 9.77 37.28
CA ILE A 29 47.58 9.09 36.55
C ILE A 29 46.22 9.71 36.88
N LEU A 30 45.94 9.99 38.16
CA LEU A 30 44.70 10.65 38.57
C LEU A 30 44.62 12.09 38.08
N TYR A 31 45.75 12.81 38.05
CA TYR A 31 45.81 14.15 37.49
C TYR A 31 45.55 14.13 35.98
N ARG A 32 46.19 13.22 35.24
CA ARG A 32 45.97 13.06 33.80
C ARG A 32 44.53 12.64 33.48
N SER A 33 43.92 11.77 34.29
CA SER A 33 42.54 11.34 34.07
C SER A 33 41.54 12.48 34.31
N ARG A 34 41.76 13.32 35.34
CA ARG A 34 40.96 14.54 35.55
C ARG A 34 41.12 15.56 34.44
N VAL A 35 42.36 15.86 34.03
CA VAL A 35 42.62 16.77 32.91
C VAL A 35 41.97 16.24 31.62
N SER A 36 42.00 14.93 31.39
CA SER A 36 41.37 14.31 30.21
C SER A 36 39.84 14.35 30.27
N ALA A 37 39.24 14.27 31.46
CA ALA A 37 37.79 14.39 31.66
C ALA A 37 37.30 15.84 31.53
N GLU A 38 38.11 16.81 31.95
CA GLU A 38 37.81 18.25 31.81
C GLU A 38 38.05 18.76 30.40
N THR A 39 39.06 18.23 29.69
CA THR A 39 39.16 18.38 28.24
C THR A 39 38.17 17.43 27.56
N LYS A 40 36.87 17.75 27.65
CA LYS A 40 35.93 17.34 26.61
C LYS A 40 36.55 17.80 25.30
N PHE A 41 37.11 16.85 24.56
CA PHE A 41 37.75 17.10 23.28
C PHE A 41 36.76 17.91 22.43
N ASP A 42 37.04 19.19 22.25
CA ASP A 42 36.27 20.02 21.34
C ASP A 42 36.45 19.41 19.94
N ASP A 43 35.43 18.72 19.46
CA ASP A 43 35.29 18.11 18.13
C ASP A 43 35.60 19.06 16.96
N LYS A 44 35.76 20.35 17.28
CA LYS A 44 36.16 21.42 16.38
C LYS A 44 37.64 21.36 15.98
N HIS A 45 38.52 20.74 16.77
CA HIS A 45 39.96 20.70 16.49
C HIS A 45 40.46 19.44 15.79
N ILE A 46 39.75 18.31 15.87
CA ILE A 46 40.11 17.06 15.16
C ILE A 46 39.89 17.17 13.63
N ASN A 47 39.03 18.09 13.21
CA ASN A 47 38.59 18.24 11.81
C ASN A 47 39.41 19.24 10.97
N ARG A 48 40.54 19.77 11.47
CA ARG A 48 41.29 20.83 10.76
C ARG A 48 42.35 20.36 9.77
N SER A 49 42.78 19.09 9.81
CA SER A 49 43.70 18.59 8.77
C SER A 49 42.88 18.05 7.59
N LYS A 50 43.09 18.63 6.41
CA LYS A 50 42.44 18.25 5.14
C LYS A 50 42.74 16.79 4.72
N ASN A 51 43.58 16.09 5.46
CA ASN A 51 44.05 14.73 5.18
C ASN A 51 43.58 13.72 6.24
N ASN A 52 42.73 14.10 7.20
CA ASN A 52 42.19 13.14 8.15
C ASN A 52 41.04 12.37 7.50
N ILE A 53 41.29 11.10 7.12
CA ILE A 53 40.34 10.20 6.46
C ILE A 53 39.04 10.00 7.29
N LEU A 54 39.09 10.31 8.59
CA LEU A 54 37.97 10.23 9.53
C LEU A 54 37.15 11.53 9.67
N ALA A 55 37.59 12.64 9.07
CA ALA A 55 36.88 13.91 9.16
C ALA A 55 35.71 13.95 8.15
N MET A 56 34.49 13.84 8.65
CA MET A 56 33.29 13.96 7.81
C MET A 56 33.21 15.34 7.16
N THR A 57 33.00 15.36 5.84
CA THR A 57 32.90 16.62 5.10
C THR A 57 31.66 17.41 5.54
N LYS A 58 31.67 18.74 5.36
CA LYS A 58 30.51 19.60 5.70
C LYS A 58 29.23 19.16 4.98
N ALA A 59 29.36 18.65 3.74
CA ALA A 59 28.25 18.09 2.97
C ALA A 59 27.70 16.81 3.61
N GLU A 60 28.58 15.93 4.07
CA GLU A 60 28.22 14.67 4.74
C GLU A 60 27.56 14.90 6.10
N LYS A 61 28.02 15.89 6.87
CA LYS A 61 27.37 16.31 8.12
C LYS A 61 25.93 16.80 7.87
N ARG A 62 25.73 17.66 6.86
CA ARG A 62 24.38 18.10 6.45
C ARG A 62 23.50 16.96 5.95
N ALA A 63 24.06 15.99 5.23
CA ALA A 63 23.33 14.81 4.80
C ALA A 63 22.91 13.93 5.98
N LYS A 64 23.79 13.77 6.98
CA LYS A 64 23.49 13.04 8.23
C LYS A 64 22.41 13.73 9.05
N GLU A 65 22.43 15.06 9.15
CA GLU A 65 21.38 15.84 9.80
C GLU A 65 20.03 15.70 9.10
N LYS A 66 20.00 15.84 7.77
CA LYS A 66 18.78 15.61 6.97
C LYS A 66 18.23 14.20 7.15
N ASN A 67 19.09 13.19 7.12
CA ASN A 67 18.69 11.80 7.36
C ASN A 67 18.20 11.57 8.79
N SER A 68 18.80 12.24 9.78
CA SER A 68 18.36 12.20 11.17
C SER A 68 16.98 12.82 11.34
N MET A 69 16.73 13.98 10.72
CA MET A 69 15.41 14.62 10.72
C MET A 69 14.37 13.75 10.01
N ALA A 70 14.67 13.24 8.81
CA ALA A 70 13.77 12.33 8.10
C ALA A 70 13.50 11.02 8.87
N ARG A 71 14.47 10.56 9.67
CA ARG A 71 14.27 9.41 10.57
C ARG A 71 13.35 9.78 11.73
N LYS A 72 13.54 10.95 12.35
CA LYS A 72 12.66 11.44 13.42
C LYS A 72 11.23 11.63 12.94
N GLU A 73 11.03 12.20 11.76
CA GLU A 73 9.71 12.35 11.14
C GLU A 73 9.04 10.99 10.88
N ARG A 74 9.79 10.00 10.40
CA ARG A 74 9.28 8.63 10.23
C ARG A 74 8.87 8.00 11.56
N ILE A 75 9.70 8.17 12.59
CA ILE A 75 9.40 7.67 13.94
C ILE A 75 8.16 8.37 14.50
N GLN A 76 8.04 9.69 14.34
CA GLN A 76 6.89 10.45 14.79
C GLN A 76 5.61 10.03 14.07
N LYS A 77 5.66 9.88 12.74
CA LYS A 77 4.52 9.38 11.96
C LYS A 77 4.09 7.97 12.38
N ALA A 78 5.05 7.10 12.72
CA ALA A 78 4.75 5.78 13.25
C ALA A 78 4.11 5.85 14.64
N ALA A 79 4.60 6.73 15.51
CA ALA A 79 4.02 6.95 16.84
C ALA A 79 2.59 7.51 16.76
N ASP A 80 2.33 8.46 15.86
CA ASP A 80 0.99 9.01 15.62
C ASP A 80 0.03 7.95 15.04
N ALA A 81 0.53 7.04 14.21
CA ALA A 81 -0.27 5.92 13.70
C ALA A 81 -0.65 4.95 14.82
N ILE A 82 0.30 4.56 15.67
CA ILE A 82 0.05 3.70 16.84
C ILE A 82 -0.97 4.35 17.76
N ARG A 83 -0.84 5.65 18.04
CA ARG A 83 -1.80 6.38 18.88
C ARG A 83 -3.23 6.35 18.33
N LYS A 84 -3.39 6.45 17.02
CA LYS A 84 -4.72 6.32 16.37
C LYS A 84 -5.26 4.90 16.47
N GLU A 85 -4.41 3.89 16.29
CA GLU A 85 -4.80 2.49 16.45
C GLU A 85 -5.25 2.20 17.89
N ASP A 86 -4.55 2.74 18.89
CA ASP A 86 -4.92 2.63 20.32
C ASP A 86 -6.26 3.31 20.60
N GLU A 87 -6.49 4.52 20.06
CA GLU A 87 -7.77 5.22 20.18
C GLU A 87 -8.93 4.44 19.53
N ASP A 88 -8.71 3.83 18.38
CA ASP A 88 -9.70 2.99 17.70
C ASP A 88 -9.96 1.69 18.46
N TYR A 89 -8.92 1.10 19.08
CA TYR A 89 -9.06 -0.05 19.96
C TYR A 89 -9.93 0.28 21.17
N GLU A 90 -9.69 1.41 21.83
CA GLU A 90 -10.51 1.88 22.96
C GLU A 90 -11.96 2.15 22.55
N ARG A 91 -12.20 2.72 21.36
CA ARG A 91 -13.56 2.87 20.82
C ARG A 91 -14.26 1.53 20.65
N ARG A 92 -13.57 0.56 20.03
CA ARG A 92 -14.12 -0.80 19.86
C ARG A 92 -14.40 -1.45 21.20
N LYS A 93 -13.49 -1.35 22.16
CA LYS A 93 -13.67 -1.84 23.52
C LYS A 93 -14.90 -1.24 24.18
N ARG A 94 -15.08 0.08 24.14
CA ARG A 94 -16.30 0.75 24.65
C ARG A 94 -17.56 0.25 23.99
N THR A 95 -17.59 0.12 22.66
CA THR A 95 -18.77 -0.42 21.96
C THR A 95 -19.06 -1.88 22.34
N MET A 96 -18.03 -2.68 22.61
CA MET A 96 -18.20 -4.07 23.06
C MET A 96 -18.70 -4.13 24.50
N GLU A 97 -18.22 -3.24 25.37
CA GLU A 97 -18.73 -3.10 26.75
C GLU A 97 -20.19 -2.61 26.77
N GLU A 98 -20.55 -1.64 25.93
CA GLU A 98 -21.93 -1.16 25.77
C GLU A 98 -22.85 -2.27 25.26
N LYS A 99 -22.40 -3.05 24.26
CA LYS A 99 -23.13 -4.23 23.77
C LYS A 99 -23.26 -5.28 24.85
N ALA A 100 -22.20 -5.57 25.61
CA ALA A 100 -22.25 -6.52 26.71
C ALA A 100 -23.26 -6.10 27.79
N LYS A 101 -23.26 -4.81 28.17
CA LYS A 101 -24.27 -4.25 29.08
C LYS A 101 -25.69 -4.38 28.52
N LEU A 102 -25.90 -4.16 27.23
CA LEU A 102 -27.20 -4.38 26.60
C LEU A 102 -27.62 -5.86 26.64
N TYR A 103 -26.69 -6.79 26.37
CA TYR A 103 -26.97 -8.22 26.48
C TYR A 103 -27.27 -8.65 27.92
N GLU A 104 -26.59 -8.09 28.92
CA GLU A 104 -26.90 -8.34 30.32
C GLU A 104 -28.30 -7.84 30.70
N ARG A 105 -28.66 -6.62 30.29
CA ARG A 105 -30.02 -6.07 30.47
C ARG A 105 -31.09 -6.94 29.81
N LEU A 106 -30.86 -7.35 28.57
CA LEU A 106 -31.73 -8.27 27.84
C LEU A 106 -31.85 -9.63 28.54
N LYS A 107 -30.74 -10.17 29.04
CA LYS A 107 -30.70 -11.44 29.77
C LYS A 107 -31.44 -11.34 31.12
N SER A 108 -31.40 -10.20 31.79
CA SER A 108 -32.23 -9.92 32.97
C SER A 108 -33.72 -9.73 32.66
N GLY A 109 -34.13 -9.76 31.39
CA GLY A 109 -35.52 -9.62 30.97
C GLY A 109 -36.01 -8.18 30.86
N GLU A 110 -35.11 -7.20 30.90
CA GLU A 110 -35.43 -5.80 30.68
C GLU A 110 -35.80 -5.60 29.21
N ARG A 111 -36.99 -5.05 28.94
CA ARG A 111 -37.45 -4.78 27.57
C ARG A 111 -36.58 -3.67 26.97
N LEU A 112 -36.10 -3.86 25.75
CA LEU A 112 -35.51 -2.77 24.95
C LEU A 112 -36.59 -1.72 24.69
N VAL A 113 -36.53 -0.63 25.42
CA VAL A 113 -37.42 0.52 25.30
C VAL A 113 -36.54 1.75 25.15
N TYR A 114 -36.92 2.69 24.29
CA TYR A 114 -36.24 3.99 24.26
C TYR A 114 -36.43 4.72 25.60
N GLU A 115 -35.64 5.75 25.87
CA GLU A 115 -35.77 6.57 27.08
C GLU A 115 -37.20 7.15 27.24
N ASP A 116 -37.94 7.28 26.14
CA ASP A 116 -39.33 7.77 26.08
C ASP A 116 -40.41 6.71 26.37
N GLY A 117 -40.04 5.46 26.72
CA GLY A 117 -41.02 4.40 26.96
C GLY A 117 -41.59 3.75 25.69
N THR A 118 -41.15 4.19 24.51
CA THR A 118 -41.59 3.69 23.21
C THR A 118 -40.81 2.45 22.78
N LYS A 119 -41.51 1.47 22.18
CA LYS A 119 -40.88 0.26 21.64
C LYS A 119 -40.03 0.62 20.41
N PRO A 120 -38.87 -0.05 20.20
CA PRO A 120 -38.02 0.18 19.03
C PRO A 120 -38.75 -0.13 17.71
N ASP A 121 -38.77 0.85 16.79
CA ASP A 121 -39.49 0.79 15.51
C ASP A 121 -39.03 -0.32 14.56
N TYR A 122 -37.88 -0.94 14.86
CA TYR A 122 -37.27 -2.01 14.05
C TYR A 122 -37.59 -3.41 14.56
N LEU A 123 -38.30 -3.54 15.69
CA LEU A 123 -38.86 -4.84 16.09
C LEU A 123 -40.05 -5.11 15.17
N VAL A 124 -39.85 -6.01 14.21
CA VAL A 124 -40.91 -6.50 13.33
C VAL A 124 -41.95 -7.18 14.22
N ASP A 125 -43.09 -6.53 14.42
CA ASP A 125 -44.27 -7.13 15.06
C ASP A 125 -44.80 -8.23 14.14
N PHE A 126 -44.41 -9.48 14.40
CA PHE A 126 -44.89 -10.64 13.66
C PHE A 126 -46.41 -10.86 13.80
N ASP A 127 -47.05 -10.21 14.77
CA ASP A 127 -48.49 -10.28 15.00
C ASP A 127 -49.30 -9.26 14.17
N ARG A 128 -48.66 -8.32 13.46
CA ARG A 128 -49.35 -7.30 12.64
C ARG A 128 -49.66 -7.79 11.23
N GLN A 129 -50.20 -9.00 11.12
CA GLN A 129 -50.60 -9.60 9.84
C GLN A 129 -52.10 -9.40 9.54
N GLU A 130 -52.70 -8.27 9.92
CA GLU A 130 -54.02 -7.89 9.41
C GLU A 130 -53.89 -6.84 8.30
N ARG A 131 -54.06 -7.34 7.07
CA ARG A 131 -54.14 -6.55 5.84
C ARG A 131 -55.44 -5.75 5.85
N SER A 132 -55.45 -4.58 6.49
CA SER A 132 -56.57 -3.65 6.37
C SER A 132 -56.80 -3.31 4.89
N PRO A 133 -58.01 -3.49 4.32
CA PRO A 133 -58.28 -3.10 2.96
C PRO A 133 -58.17 -1.57 2.85
N SER A 134 -57.22 -1.08 2.04
CA SER A 134 -57.10 0.36 1.80
C SER A 134 -58.37 0.86 1.10
N PRO A 135 -58.98 1.99 1.52
CA PRO A 135 -60.14 2.52 0.84
C PRO A 135 -59.78 2.99 -0.59
N PRO A 136 -60.73 2.95 -1.54
CA PRO A 136 -60.48 3.34 -2.92
C PRO A 136 -60.10 4.83 -2.97
N ARG A 137 -58.93 5.09 -3.55
CA ARG A 137 -58.47 6.45 -3.88
C ARG A 137 -59.46 7.08 -4.87
N ARG A 138 -60.43 7.82 -4.33
CA ARG A 138 -61.21 8.80 -5.08
C ARG A 138 -60.26 9.87 -5.63
N SER A 139 -60.34 10.08 -6.93
CA SER A 139 -59.79 11.20 -7.66
C SER A 139 -60.12 12.53 -6.97
N ARG A 140 -59.09 13.21 -6.47
CA ARG A 140 -59.14 14.63 -6.13
C ARG A 140 -57.97 15.32 -6.81
N SER A 141 -58.21 15.70 -8.06
CA SER A 141 -57.54 16.81 -8.72
C SER A 141 -57.77 18.07 -7.89
N THR A 142 -56.79 18.43 -7.06
CA THR A 142 -56.70 19.78 -6.49
C THR A 142 -55.30 20.29 -6.78
N SER A 143 -55.24 21.42 -7.47
CA SER A 143 -54.03 22.01 -8.02
C SER A 143 -52.99 22.36 -6.92
N PRO A 144 -51.69 22.41 -7.22
CA PRO A 144 -50.65 22.74 -6.25
C PRO A 144 -50.65 24.22 -5.78
N ARG A 145 -51.57 25.07 -6.24
CA ARG A 145 -51.45 26.53 -6.12
C ARG A 145 -52.04 27.14 -4.83
N GLU A 146 -52.87 26.41 -4.09
CA GLU A 146 -53.58 26.98 -2.91
C GLU A 146 -53.05 26.54 -1.54
N ARG A 147 -52.10 25.60 -1.47
CA ARG A 147 -51.57 25.12 -0.18
C ARG A 147 -50.54 26.04 0.49
N SER A 148 -50.20 27.16 -0.13
CA SER A 148 -49.13 28.07 0.33
C SER A 148 -49.60 29.19 1.26
N ARG A 149 -50.90 29.31 1.58
CA ARG A 149 -51.46 30.47 2.30
C ARG A 149 -51.89 30.25 3.74
N SER A 150 -51.68 29.06 4.31
CA SER A 150 -52.01 28.79 5.72
C SER A 150 -50.90 28.02 6.44
N ARG A 151 -49.73 28.65 6.61
CA ARG A 151 -48.77 28.27 7.65
C ARG A 151 -48.26 29.53 8.34
N SER A 152 -48.68 29.68 9.59
CA SER A 152 -48.24 30.73 10.52
C SER A 152 -46.72 30.63 10.77
N PRO A 153 -46.04 31.76 11.02
CA PRO A 153 -44.60 31.79 11.25
C PRO A 153 -44.29 31.61 12.74
N ARG A 154 -44.40 30.40 13.28
CA ARG A 154 -43.87 30.09 14.62
C ARG A 154 -43.76 28.59 14.82
N GLU A 155 -42.60 28.06 14.49
CA GLU A 155 -41.86 27.01 15.22
C GLU A 155 -40.71 26.55 14.33
N ARG A 156 -39.50 26.99 14.66
CA ARG A 156 -38.26 26.52 14.04
C ARG A 156 -37.96 25.13 14.59
N SER A 157 -38.40 24.08 13.90
CA SER A 157 -37.81 22.75 14.08
C SER A 157 -36.35 22.75 13.61
N PRO A 158 -35.41 22.11 14.32
CA PRO A 158 -34.02 21.99 13.87
C PRO A 158 -33.95 21.21 12.55
N PRO A 159 -32.95 21.49 11.68
CA PRO A 159 -32.86 20.89 10.36
C PRO A 159 -32.72 19.36 10.48
N PRO A 160 -33.46 18.57 9.68
CA PRO A 160 -33.32 17.12 9.68
C PRO A 160 -31.90 16.73 9.24
N LEU A 161 -31.26 15.85 10.02
CA LEU A 161 -29.97 15.25 9.67
C LEU A 161 -30.05 14.59 8.28
N PRO A 162 -28.96 14.63 7.48
CA PRO A 162 -28.94 13.96 6.19
C PRO A 162 -29.13 12.46 6.40
N ARG A 163 -30.18 11.90 5.82
CA ARG A 163 -30.39 10.45 5.79
C ARG A 163 -29.17 9.82 5.10
N PRO A 164 -28.61 8.69 5.61
CA PRO A 164 -27.57 7.99 4.89
C PRO A 164 -28.10 7.64 3.50
N LEU A 165 -27.35 8.02 2.46
CA LEU A 165 -27.63 7.64 1.08
C LEU A 165 -27.64 6.11 1.03
N ILE A 166 -28.83 5.52 1.05
CA ILE A 166 -29.01 4.13 0.63
C ILE A 166 -28.68 4.16 -0.85
N VAL A 167 -27.47 3.73 -1.18
CA VAL A 167 -27.03 3.52 -2.56
C VAL A 167 -27.85 2.34 -3.08
N HIS A 168 -29.04 2.66 -3.58
CA HIS A 168 -29.80 1.73 -4.39
C HIS A 168 -28.94 1.38 -5.60
N TYR A 169 -28.76 0.09 -5.85
CA TYR A 169 -28.09 -0.40 -7.03
C TYR A 169 -28.87 0.09 -8.25
N ASP A 170 -28.30 1.06 -8.97
CA ASP A 170 -28.80 1.55 -10.24
C ASP A 170 -28.25 0.63 -11.35
N PRO A 171 -29.08 -0.21 -12.02
CA PRO A 171 -28.65 -1.05 -13.13
C PRO A 171 -28.10 -0.24 -14.32
N SER A 172 -28.36 1.07 -14.32
CA SER A 172 -27.83 2.06 -15.24
C SER A 172 -26.31 2.29 -15.05
N GLU A 173 -25.79 2.19 -13.83
CA GLU A 173 -24.36 2.37 -13.53
C GLU A 173 -23.51 1.22 -14.10
N ASP A 174 -24.07 0.01 -14.20
CA ASP A 174 -23.34 -1.17 -14.71
C ASP A 174 -23.04 -1.09 -16.21
N LYS A 175 -23.75 -0.25 -16.97
CA LYS A 175 -23.44 -0.03 -18.39
C LYS A 175 -22.12 0.74 -18.61
N GLY A 176 -21.59 1.38 -17.58
CA GLY A 176 -20.29 2.08 -17.60
C GLY A 176 -19.21 1.44 -16.71
N ARG A 177 -19.56 0.47 -15.87
CA ARG A 177 -18.59 -0.26 -15.04
C ARG A 177 -17.94 -1.35 -15.88
N ILE A 178 -16.74 -1.04 -16.38
CA ILE A 178 -15.88 -2.02 -17.06
C ILE A 178 -15.39 -3.01 -15.98
N PHE A 179 -16.05 -4.16 -15.89
CA PHE A 179 -15.67 -5.25 -14.99
C PHE A 179 -14.36 -5.91 -15.50
N GLY A 180 -13.21 -5.40 -15.08
CA GLY A 180 -11.91 -6.01 -15.37
C GLY A 180 -11.44 -5.92 -16.84
N ALA A 181 -10.17 -6.27 -17.07
CA ALA A 181 -9.49 -6.09 -18.36
C ALA A 181 -10.13 -6.87 -19.53
N ALA A 182 -10.94 -7.90 -19.26
CA ALA A 182 -11.63 -8.70 -20.27
C ALA A 182 -12.90 -8.05 -20.84
N HIS A 183 -13.42 -6.98 -20.23
CA HIS A 183 -14.65 -6.30 -20.62
C HIS A 183 -14.41 -4.96 -21.34
N VAL A 184 -13.20 -4.70 -21.84
CA VAL A 184 -12.98 -3.55 -22.74
C VAL A 184 -13.55 -3.94 -24.10
N PRO A 185 -14.65 -3.33 -24.58
CA PRO A 185 -15.13 -3.60 -25.92
C PRO A 185 -14.00 -3.24 -26.91
N LEU A 186 -13.58 -4.25 -27.67
CA LEU A 186 -12.70 -4.04 -28.81
C LEU A 186 -13.48 -3.28 -29.89
N PRO A 187 -12.82 -2.36 -30.63
CA PRO A 187 -13.40 -1.76 -31.82
C PRO A 187 -13.98 -2.83 -32.74
N GLN A 188 -15.09 -2.51 -33.42
CA GLN A 188 -15.68 -3.40 -34.41
C GLN A 188 -14.84 -3.46 -35.69
N ASP A 189 -14.03 -2.43 -35.94
CA ASP A 189 -13.10 -2.36 -37.06
C ASP A 189 -11.87 -3.22 -36.78
N GLU A 190 -11.56 -4.15 -37.69
CA GLU A 190 -10.54 -5.18 -37.48
C GLU A 190 -9.12 -4.59 -37.35
N ASP A 191 -8.81 -3.51 -38.09
CA ASP A 191 -7.51 -2.83 -38.01
C ASP A 191 -7.31 -2.13 -36.66
N GLU A 192 -8.36 -1.47 -36.14
CA GLU A 192 -8.32 -0.82 -34.83
C GLU A 192 -8.28 -1.85 -33.71
N ARG A 193 -8.99 -2.96 -33.89
CA ARG A 193 -8.97 -4.11 -32.98
C ARG A 193 -7.58 -4.72 -32.88
N GLN A 194 -6.89 -4.96 -34.00
CA GLN A 194 -5.52 -5.49 -34.00
C GLN A 194 -4.52 -4.54 -33.36
N LYS A 195 -4.62 -3.23 -33.63
CA LYS A 195 -3.78 -2.22 -32.96
C LYS A 195 -3.99 -2.22 -31.45
N LYS A 196 -5.24 -2.23 -31.00
CA LYS A 196 -5.59 -2.26 -29.57
C LYS A 196 -5.14 -3.55 -28.88
N ILE A 197 -5.23 -4.69 -29.56
CA ILE A 197 -4.70 -5.97 -29.06
C ILE A 197 -3.18 -5.88 -28.92
N GLY A 198 -2.46 -5.36 -29.93
CA GLY A 198 -1.01 -5.17 -29.86
C GLY A 198 -0.58 -4.23 -28.72
N GLU A 199 -1.33 -3.15 -28.47
CA GLU A 199 -1.11 -2.26 -27.33
C GLU A 199 -1.29 -2.97 -25.98
N LEU A 200 -2.36 -3.77 -25.84
CA LEU A 200 -2.63 -4.55 -24.62
C LEU A 200 -1.54 -5.61 -24.37
N GLU A 201 -1.06 -6.27 -25.42
CA GLU A 201 0.07 -7.19 -25.32
C GLU A 201 1.35 -6.48 -24.89
N ALA A 202 1.65 -5.31 -25.45
CA ALA A 202 2.80 -4.50 -25.06
C ALA A 202 2.74 -4.08 -23.59
N LEU A 203 1.57 -3.61 -23.12
CA LEU A 203 1.35 -3.27 -21.70
C LEU A 203 1.48 -4.50 -20.79
N THR A 204 1.01 -5.65 -21.26
CA THR A 204 1.12 -6.92 -20.53
C THR A 204 2.59 -7.32 -20.39
N ARG A 205 3.38 -7.29 -21.47
CA ARG A 205 4.82 -7.55 -21.44
C ARG A 205 5.56 -6.60 -20.51
N GLN A 206 5.27 -5.29 -20.58
CA GLN A 206 5.86 -4.29 -19.66
C GLN A 206 5.50 -4.59 -18.19
N THR A 207 4.27 -5.01 -17.91
CA THR A 207 3.84 -5.36 -16.54
C THR A 207 4.55 -6.63 -16.05
N PHE A 208 4.74 -7.62 -16.91
CA PHE A 208 5.53 -8.82 -16.59
C PHE A 208 6.99 -8.49 -16.32
N GLU A 209 7.62 -7.67 -17.16
CA GLU A 209 9.01 -7.23 -16.97
C GLU A 209 9.19 -6.44 -15.68
N THR A 210 8.31 -5.47 -15.40
CA THR A 210 8.37 -4.69 -14.16
C THR A 210 8.13 -5.56 -12.93
N ARG A 211 7.21 -6.53 -12.99
CA ARG A 211 6.99 -7.50 -11.91
C ARG A 211 8.19 -8.41 -11.70
N LYS A 212 8.81 -8.91 -12.78
CA LYS A 212 10.04 -9.72 -12.75
C LYS A 212 11.18 -8.92 -12.14
N ARG A 213 11.36 -7.67 -12.56
CA ARG A 213 12.39 -6.76 -12.02
C ARG A 213 12.18 -6.49 -10.53
N ARG A 214 10.95 -6.16 -10.12
CA ARG A 214 10.60 -5.93 -8.71
C ARG A 214 10.79 -7.18 -7.84
N LYS A 215 10.51 -8.37 -8.39
CA LYS A 215 10.77 -9.65 -7.71
C LYS A 215 12.27 -9.86 -7.51
N LYS A 216 13.09 -9.61 -8.54
CA LYS A 216 14.56 -9.68 -8.45
C LYS A 216 15.13 -8.68 -7.45
N GLU A 217 14.75 -7.41 -7.56
CA GLU A 217 15.18 -6.35 -6.63
C GLU A 217 14.84 -6.71 -5.17
N ARG A 218 13.64 -7.25 -4.92
CA ARG A 218 13.24 -7.70 -3.58
C ARG A 218 14.11 -8.85 -3.07
N SER A 219 14.37 -9.86 -3.91
CA SER A 219 15.24 -10.99 -3.57
C SER A 219 16.67 -10.54 -3.28
N GLU A 220 17.22 -9.62 -4.07
CA GLU A 220 18.55 -9.03 -3.84
C GLU A 220 18.61 -8.22 -2.54
N GLU A 221 17.56 -7.44 -2.23
CA GLU A 221 17.47 -6.71 -0.95
C GLU A 221 17.40 -7.65 0.26
N GLU A 222 16.65 -8.75 0.15
CA GLU A 222 16.53 -9.77 1.19
C GLU A 222 17.86 -10.50 1.38
N ARG A 223 18.56 -10.83 0.30
CA ARG A 223 19.92 -11.39 0.32
C ARG A 223 20.91 -10.43 0.98
N ALA A 224 20.92 -9.16 0.58
CA ALA A 224 21.80 -8.15 1.18
C ALA A 224 21.50 -7.89 2.67
N LYS A 225 20.23 -7.96 3.09
CA LYS A 225 19.84 -7.88 4.52
C LYS A 225 20.36 -9.10 5.28
N ARG A 226 20.26 -10.30 4.71
CA ARG A 226 20.83 -11.53 5.28
C ARG A 226 22.35 -11.47 5.37
N ASP A 227 23.05 -11.04 4.33
CA ASP A 227 24.50 -10.93 4.33
C ASP A 227 24.99 -9.98 5.43
N ARG A 228 24.28 -8.86 5.65
CA ARG A 228 24.54 -7.96 6.77
C ARG A 228 24.31 -8.64 8.12
N LEU A 229 23.24 -9.42 8.26
CA LEU A 229 22.98 -10.20 9.47
C LEU A 229 24.07 -11.26 9.69
N ASN A 230 24.44 -12.02 8.67
CA ASN A 230 25.48 -13.03 8.72
C ASN A 230 26.83 -12.42 9.06
N PHE A 231 27.16 -11.24 8.56
CA PHE A 231 28.34 -10.48 8.98
C PHE A 231 28.30 -10.12 10.48
N THR A 232 27.16 -9.65 11.00
CA THR A 232 27.06 -9.36 12.44
C THR A 232 27.07 -10.63 13.30
N ARG A 233 26.60 -11.77 12.78
CA ARG A 233 26.60 -13.06 13.45
C ARG A 233 28.01 -13.66 13.50
N SER A 234 28.75 -13.61 12.40
CA SER A 234 30.14 -14.06 12.36
C SER A 234 31.02 -13.24 13.32
N MET A 235 30.82 -11.93 13.39
CA MET A 235 31.47 -11.06 14.38
C MET A 235 31.15 -11.43 15.83
N LYS A 236 30.02 -12.10 16.08
CA LYS A 236 29.58 -12.57 17.41
C LYS A 236 29.86 -14.05 17.65
N GLY A 237 30.54 -14.75 16.72
CA GLY A 237 30.80 -16.19 16.82
C GLY A 237 29.56 -17.08 16.66
N LEU A 238 28.47 -16.56 16.09
CA LEU A 238 27.27 -17.32 15.78
C LEU A 238 27.34 -17.90 14.36
N PRO A 239 26.81 -19.12 14.13
CA PRO A 239 26.77 -19.69 12.79
C PRO A 239 25.91 -18.82 11.85
N PRO A 240 26.33 -18.64 10.58
CA PRO A 240 25.57 -17.89 9.59
C PRO A 240 24.21 -18.55 9.35
N LEU A 241 23.20 -17.74 9.04
CA LEU A 241 21.90 -18.23 8.61
C LEU A 241 22.03 -18.76 7.19
N GLU A 242 21.46 -19.95 6.95
CA GLU A 242 21.37 -20.58 5.64
C GLU A 242 20.52 -19.73 4.68
N SER A 243 20.90 -19.75 3.40
CA SER A 243 20.13 -19.13 2.32
C SER A 243 18.84 -19.91 2.13
N SER A 244 17.67 -19.32 2.42
CA SER A 244 16.39 -19.97 2.11
C SER A 244 16.20 -20.29 0.62
N ASP A 245 17.01 -19.73 -0.27
CA ASP A 245 17.03 -20.11 -1.69
C ASP A 245 17.58 -21.52 -1.92
N GLU A 246 18.41 -22.05 -1.01
CA GLU A 246 18.90 -23.44 -1.05
C GLU A 246 17.90 -24.43 -0.41
N GLU A 247 16.98 -23.96 0.45
CA GLU A 247 15.92 -24.80 1.05
C GLU A 247 14.77 -25.10 0.07
N GLU A 248 14.56 -24.29 -0.99
CA GLU A 248 13.61 -24.66 -2.07
C GLU A 248 14.15 -25.81 -2.95
N GLU A 249 15.46 -26.04 -3.00
CA GLU A 249 16.08 -27.17 -3.72
C GLU A 249 16.49 -28.34 -2.80
N GLN A 250 16.68 -28.11 -1.49
CA GLN A 250 17.13 -29.13 -0.53
C GLN A 250 16.13 -29.38 0.61
N HIS A 251 14.83 -29.42 0.33
CA HIS A 251 13.97 -30.34 1.05
C HIS A 251 14.10 -31.74 0.43
N PRO A 252 14.86 -32.69 1.03
CA PRO A 252 14.75 -34.12 0.72
C PRO A 252 13.44 -34.68 1.30
N GLY A 253 12.31 -34.08 0.93
CA GLY A 253 10.96 -34.43 1.38
C GLY A 253 10.03 -34.83 0.24
N ALA A 254 10.53 -35.04 -0.98
CA ALA A 254 9.69 -35.39 -2.12
C ALA A 254 10.33 -36.35 -3.14
N ASN A 255 11.11 -37.32 -2.67
CA ASN A 255 10.94 -38.69 -3.17
C ASN A 255 9.89 -39.36 -2.28
N ILE A 256 8.68 -38.78 -2.23
CA ILE A 256 7.54 -39.51 -1.68
C ILE A 256 7.26 -40.57 -2.73
N ASP A 257 7.56 -41.82 -2.38
CA ASP A 257 7.09 -42.97 -3.14
C ASP A 257 5.57 -42.85 -3.24
N LEU A 258 5.08 -42.43 -4.41
CA LEU A 258 3.66 -42.18 -4.66
C LEU A 258 2.81 -43.45 -4.45
N SER A 259 3.45 -44.62 -4.39
CA SER A 259 2.81 -45.89 -4.05
C SER A 259 2.60 -46.13 -2.54
N SER A 260 3.26 -45.33 -1.69
CA SER A 260 3.10 -45.35 -0.22
C SER A 260 2.01 -44.40 0.28
N ILE A 261 1.51 -43.51 -0.58
CA ILE A 261 0.33 -42.69 -0.29
C ILE A 261 -0.86 -43.66 -0.31
N PRO A 262 -1.52 -43.93 0.84
CA PRO A 262 -2.69 -44.78 0.84
C PRO A 262 -3.70 -44.19 -0.15
N MET A 263 -4.17 -45.00 -1.10
CA MET A 263 -5.25 -44.58 -1.98
C MET A 263 -6.38 -44.02 -1.11
N PRO A 264 -6.93 -42.85 -1.45
CA PRO A 264 -8.06 -42.31 -0.71
C PRO A 264 -9.14 -43.38 -0.64
N ALA A 265 -9.54 -43.72 0.59
CA ALA A 265 -10.62 -44.66 0.80
C ALA A 265 -11.87 -44.17 0.06
N ASP A 266 -12.75 -45.11 -0.32
CA ASP A 266 -13.97 -44.85 -1.10
C ASP A 266 -14.55 -43.45 -0.83
N PRO A 267 -14.97 -42.68 -1.85
CA PRO A 267 -15.41 -41.29 -1.69
C PRO A 267 -16.51 -41.13 -0.63
N ASP A 268 -17.25 -42.21 -0.34
CA ASP A 268 -18.25 -42.26 0.73
C ASP A 268 -17.64 -42.28 2.15
N ALA A 269 -16.47 -42.87 2.35
CA ALA A 269 -15.74 -42.87 3.61
C ALA A 269 -15.10 -41.50 3.89
N GLU A 270 -14.49 -40.86 2.88
CA GLU A 270 -13.98 -39.50 3.01
C GLU A 270 -15.10 -38.49 3.25
N ARG A 271 -16.25 -38.66 2.58
CA ARG A 271 -17.41 -37.80 2.81
C ARG A 271 -17.96 -37.96 4.23
N ARG A 272 -18.03 -39.18 4.78
CA ARG A 272 -18.42 -39.41 6.19
C ARG A 272 -17.41 -38.82 7.17
N ALA A 273 -16.11 -38.99 6.92
CA ALA A 273 -15.04 -38.45 7.77
C ALA A 273 -15.01 -36.90 7.73
N GLU A 274 -15.26 -36.29 6.57
CA GLU A 274 -15.43 -34.85 6.43
C GLU A 274 -16.70 -34.35 7.12
N GLU A 275 -17.82 -35.05 6.99
CA GLU A 275 -19.07 -34.71 7.68
C GLU A 275 -18.89 -34.78 9.21
N GLU A 276 -18.14 -35.75 9.73
CA GLU A 276 -17.80 -35.84 11.16
C GLU A 276 -16.82 -34.74 11.61
N ARG A 277 -15.83 -34.40 10.79
CA ARG A 277 -14.91 -33.27 11.06
C ARG A 277 -15.62 -31.92 11.03
N LYS A 278 -16.55 -31.72 10.08
CA LYS A 278 -17.39 -30.53 9.97
C LYS A 278 -18.34 -30.40 11.17
N LYS A 279 -18.92 -31.51 11.65
CA LYS A 279 -19.72 -31.52 12.90
C LYS A 279 -18.91 -31.16 14.15
N LYS A 280 -17.63 -31.53 14.22
CA LYS A 280 -16.75 -31.22 15.37
C LYS A 280 -16.23 -29.77 15.40
N TYR A 281 -16.21 -29.07 14.27
CA TYR A 281 -15.71 -27.70 14.14
C TYR A 281 -16.78 -26.65 13.79
N GLU A 282 -18.06 -26.95 14.04
CA GLU A 282 -19.13 -25.94 13.99
C GLU A 282 -19.02 -25.01 15.20
N ARG A 283 -18.37 -23.86 14.98
CA ARG A 283 -18.37 -22.72 15.89
C ARG A 283 -19.82 -22.25 16.05
N GLU A 284 -20.27 -22.00 17.28
CA GLU A 284 -21.68 -21.78 17.65
C GLU A 284 -22.42 -20.69 16.84
N TRP A 285 -21.68 -19.77 16.20
CA TRP A 285 -22.23 -18.71 15.37
C TRP A 285 -22.68 -19.16 13.96
N ASP A 286 -22.24 -20.33 13.47
CA ASP A 286 -22.63 -20.85 12.14
C ASP A 286 -23.85 -21.79 12.17
N ARG A 287 -24.30 -22.22 13.36
CA ARG A 287 -25.48 -23.09 13.51
C ARG A 287 -26.79 -22.49 13.00
N GLY A 288 -26.86 -21.16 12.87
CA GLY A 288 -28.05 -20.44 12.40
C GLY A 288 -28.27 -20.49 10.89
N LYS A 289 -27.23 -20.71 10.07
CA LYS A 289 -27.33 -20.54 8.60
C LYS A 289 -27.68 -21.79 7.81
N MET A 290 -27.58 -22.98 8.41
CA MET A 290 -27.85 -24.25 7.71
C MET A 290 -29.35 -24.62 7.62
N ARG A 291 -30.23 -24.01 8.43
CA ARG A 291 -31.68 -24.31 8.39
C ARG A 291 -32.41 -23.76 7.16
N GLU A 292 -31.84 -22.80 6.42
CA GLU A 292 -32.50 -22.24 5.24
C GLU A 292 -32.26 -23.04 3.95
N ARG A 293 -31.19 -23.84 3.87
CA ARG A 293 -30.87 -24.60 2.64
C ARG A 293 -31.61 -25.93 2.50
N SER A 294 -32.21 -26.44 3.57
CA SER A 294 -32.94 -27.72 3.57
C SER A 294 -34.45 -27.58 3.33
N ARG A 295 -34.97 -26.36 3.13
CA ARG A 295 -36.34 -26.18 2.62
C ARG A 295 -36.35 -26.45 1.11
N SER A 296 -36.88 -27.61 0.75
CA SER A 296 -37.10 -28.06 -0.63
C SER A 296 -37.84 -27.01 -1.48
N PRO A 297 -37.62 -27.00 -2.82
CA PRO A 297 -38.27 -26.07 -3.73
C PRO A 297 -39.73 -26.50 -3.93
N ARG A 298 -40.61 -26.12 -3.00
CA ARG A 298 -42.04 -26.24 -3.19
C ARG A 298 -42.52 -25.08 -4.07
N GLU A 299 -42.90 -25.42 -5.30
CA GLU A 299 -43.88 -24.73 -6.16
C GLU A 299 -43.98 -23.22 -5.97
N ARG A 300 -43.04 -22.47 -6.55
CA ARG A 300 -43.26 -21.06 -6.85
C ARG A 300 -43.80 -20.96 -8.27
N SER A 301 -45.08 -20.62 -8.40
CA SER A 301 -45.70 -20.21 -9.66
C SER A 301 -44.85 -19.13 -10.35
N PRO A 302 -44.73 -19.14 -11.68
CA PRO A 302 -43.95 -18.14 -12.40
C PRO A 302 -44.46 -16.73 -12.12
N PRO A 303 -43.56 -15.74 -11.93
CA PRO A 303 -43.97 -14.36 -11.70
C PRO A 303 -44.74 -13.80 -12.90
N PRO A 304 -45.78 -12.97 -12.67
CA PRO A 304 -46.52 -12.35 -13.76
C PRO A 304 -45.61 -11.43 -14.60
N PRO A 305 -45.87 -11.29 -15.92
CA PRO A 305 -45.06 -10.44 -16.78
C PRO A 305 -45.10 -8.98 -16.31
N PRO A 306 -43.97 -8.25 -16.39
CA PRO A 306 -43.91 -6.86 -15.98
C PRO A 306 -44.81 -5.99 -16.87
N ARG A 307 -45.60 -5.12 -16.25
CA ARG A 307 -46.40 -4.12 -16.97
C ARG A 307 -45.47 -3.09 -17.63
N PRO A 308 -45.79 -2.60 -18.85
CA PRO A 308 -45.02 -1.56 -19.49
C PRO A 308 -45.12 -0.27 -18.65
N LEU A 309 -43.97 0.20 -18.18
CA LEU A 309 -43.81 1.50 -17.52
C LEU A 309 -43.81 2.59 -18.60
N ILE A 310 -44.89 3.37 -18.67
CA ILE A 310 -44.91 4.62 -19.42
C ILE A 310 -44.09 5.63 -18.60
N VAL A 311 -42.86 5.87 -19.04
CA VAL A 311 -41.97 6.88 -18.46
C VAL A 311 -42.31 8.21 -19.13
N HIS A 312 -42.90 9.13 -18.37
CA HIS A 312 -42.96 10.54 -18.77
C HIS A 312 -41.57 11.13 -18.58
N TYR A 313 -40.91 11.43 -19.70
CA TYR A 313 -39.63 12.13 -19.75
C TYR A 313 -39.87 13.62 -19.53
N ASP A 314 -39.30 14.18 -18.46
CA ASP A 314 -39.33 15.61 -18.16
C ASP A 314 -37.93 16.20 -18.48
N PRO A 315 -37.74 16.87 -19.62
CA PRO A 315 -36.42 17.28 -20.13
C PRO A 315 -35.77 18.48 -19.39
N SER A 316 -36.28 18.86 -18.21
CA SER A 316 -35.85 20.07 -17.50
C SER A 316 -34.78 19.85 -16.41
N GLU A 317 -34.47 18.60 -16.02
CA GLU A 317 -33.57 18.32 -14.89
C GLU A 317 -32.10 18.01 -15.27
N ASP A 318 -31.75 17.95 -16.56
CA ASP A 318 -30.44 17.45 -17.00
C ASP A 318 -29.37 18.55 -17.23
N LYS A 319 -29.35 19.57 -16.35
CA LYS A 319 -28.30 20.60 -16.35
C LYS A 319 -27.71 20.75 -14.95
N GLY A 320 -26.64 20.00 -14.66
CA GLY A 320 -25.75 20.42 -13.57
C GLY A 320 -24.94 19.39 -12.80
N ARG A 321 -24.67 18.19 -13.32
CA ARG A 321 -23.80 17.22 -12.60
C ARG A 321 -22.54 16.88 -13.39
N ILE A 322 -21.62 17.85 -13.42
CA ILE A 322 -20.25 17.65 -13.92
C ILE A 322 -19.37 17.20 -12.75
N PHE A 323 -18.80 16.00 -12.89
CA PHE A 323 -17.87 15.40 -11.94
C PHE A 323 -16.55 16.18 -11.86
N GLY A 324 -16.03 16.34 -10.65
CA GLY A 324 -14.82 17.10 -10.33
C GLY A 324 -13.52 16.42 -10.78
N ALA A 325 -13.18 16.54 -12.05
CA ALA A 325 -11.79 16.67 -12.47
C ALA A 325 -11.40 18.14 -12.34
N ALA A 326 -10.24 18.45 -11.77
CA ALA A 326 -9.74 19.81 -11.64
C ALA A 326 -9.57 20.44 -13.03
N HIS A 327 -10.61 21.12 -13.49
CA HIS A 327 -10.64 21.80 -14.77
C HIS A 327 -9.75 23.03 -14.65
N VAL A 328 -8.51 22.92 -15.14
CA VAL A 328 -7.67 24.09 -15.37
C VAL A 328 -8.41 24.91 -16.44
N PRO A 329 -8.80 26.18 -16.16
CA PRO A 329 -9.49 26.99 -17.15
C PRO A 329 -8.55 27.22 -18.33
N LEU A 330 -8.96 26.72 -19.50
CA LEU A 330 -8.27 27.02 -20.76
C LEU A 330 -8.43 28.51 -21.05
N PRO A 331 -7.34 29.25 -21.39
CA PRO A 331 -7.42 30.64 -21.82
C PRO A 331 -8.45 30.79 -22.94
N GLN A 332 -9.18 31.91 -22.99
CA GLN A 332 -10.15 32.12 -24.08
C GLN A 332 -9.46 32.53 -25.39
N ASP A 333 -8.26 33.08 -25.31
CA ASP A 333 -7.50 33.55 -26.47
C ASP A 333 -6.69 32.41 -27.13
N GLU A 334 -6.91 32.21 -28.43
CA GLU A 334 -6.28 31.13 -29.21
C GLU A 334 -4.75 31.26 -29.27
N ASP A 335 -4.23 32.49 -29.30
CA ASP A 335 -2.78 32.76 -29.28
C ASP A 335 -2.13 32.36 -27.95
N GLU A 336 -2.83 32.57 -26.82
CA GLU A 336 -2.35 32.12 -25.51
C GLU A 336 -2.42 30.61 -25.36
N ARG A 337 -3.41 29.96 -25.98
CA ARG A 337 -3.49 28.49 -26.04
C ARG A 337 -2.31 27.92 -26.81
N GLN A 338 -2.01 28.45 -28.00
CA GLN A 338 -0.88 27.97 -28.80
C GLN A 338 0.45 28.17 -28.08
N LYS A 339 0.65 29.31 -27.40
CA LYS A 339 1.84 29.54 -26.57
C LYS A 339 1.96 28.52 -25.42
N LYS A 340 0.87 28.27 -24.68
CA LYS A 340 0.86 27.27 -23.59
C LYS A 340 1.10 25.85 -24.09
N ILE A 341 0.57 25.49 -25.26
CA ILE A 341 0.83 24.18 -25.89
C ILE A 341 2.32 24.08 -26.23
N GLY A 342 2.91 25.11 -26.85
CA GLY A 342 4.34 25.15 -27.15
C GLY A 342 5.24 25.05 -25.90
N GLU A 343 4.86 25.72 -24.81
CA GLU A 343 5.57 25.62 -23.52
C GLU A 343 5.48 24.21 -22.90
N LEU A 344 4.31 23.57 -22.98
CA LEU A 344 4.12 22.19 -22.52
C LEU A 344 4.93 21.19 -23.37
N GLU A 345 4.98 21.38 -24.68
CA GLU A 345 5.82 20.58 -25.58
C GLU A 345 7.32 20.78 -25.29
N ALA A 346 7.76 22.02 -25.01
CA ALA A 346 9.13 22.30 -24.63
C ALA A 346 9.49 21.63 -23.29
N LEU A 347 8.60 21.70 -22.30
CA LEU A 347 8.78 21.08 -20.99
C LEU A 347 8.85 19.55 -21.10
N THR A 348 7.97 18.94 -21.88
CA THR A 348 7.98 17.48 -22.11
C THR A 348 9.28 17.04 -22.79
N ARG A 349 9.76 17.75 -23.83
CA ARG A 349 11.07 17.50 -24.45
C ARG A 349 12.22 17.63 -23.45
N GLN A 350 12.19 18.65 -22.59
CA GLN A 350 13.19 18.85 -21.54
C GLN A 350 13.19 17.71 -20.50
N THR A 351 12.01 17.25 -20.08
CA THR A 351 11.91 16.12 -19.14
C THR A 351 12.39 14.80 -19.77
N PHE A 352 12.16 14.61 -21.07
CA PHE A 352 12.66 13.46 -21.81
C PHE A 352 14.19 13.48 -21.91
N GLU A 353 14.79 14.61 -22.29
CA GLU A 353 16.25 14.75 -22.38
C GLU A 353 16.94 14.61 -21.01
N THR A 354 16.36 15.17 -19.95
CA THR A 354 16.91 14.97 -18.59
C THR A 354 16.82 13.52 -18.14
N ARG A 355 15.75 12.80 -18.49
CA ARG A 355 15.63 11.35 -18.23
C ARG A 355 16.65 10.54 -19.03
N LYS A 356 16.88 10.89 -20.30
CA LYS A 356 17.89 10.27 -21.17
C LYS A 356 19.30 10.49 -20.61
N ARG A 357 19.64 11.71 -20.18
CA ARG A 357 20.91 12.03 -19.52
C ARG A 357 21.10 11.24 -18.22
N ARG A 358 20.09 11.18 -17.35
CA ARG A 358 20.13 10.38 -16.12
C ARG A 358 20.32 8.89 -16.38
N LYS A 359 19.71 8.35 -17.44
CA LYS A 359 19.89 6.95 -17.83
C LYS A 359 21.34 6.69 -18.27
N LYS A 360 21.91 7.61 -19.06
CA LYS A 360 23.32 7.55 -19.48
C LYS A 360 24.29 7.65 -18.30
N GLU A 361 24.07 8.63 -17.42
CA GLU A 361 24.87 8.83 -16.21
C GLU A 361 24.85 7.60 -15.29
N ARG A 362 23.68 6.96 -15.10
CA ARG A 362 23.59 5.70 -14.35
C ARG A 362 24.37 4.57 -15.00
N SER A 363 24.30 4.43 -16.32
CA SER A 363 25.06 3.39 -17.03
C SER A 363 26.57 3.63 -16.95
N GLU A 364 27.02 4.88 -16.98
CA GLU A 364 28.43 5.24 -16.80
C GLU A 364 28.89 5.02 -15.35
N GLU A 365 28.05 5.35 -14.36
CA GLU A 365 28.33 5.10 -12.96
C GLU A 365 28.43 3.59 -12.66
N GLU A 366 27.57 2.76 -13.26
CA GLU A 366 27.64 1.30 -13.15
C GLU A 366 28.90 0.73 -13.80
N ARG A 367 29.29 1.21 -14.99
CA ARG A 367 30.57 0.84 -15.61
C ARG A 367 31.75 1.21 -14.72
N ALA A 368 31.80 2.44 -14.21
CA ALA A 368 32.88 2.89 -13.32
C ALA A 368 32.93 2.08 -12.00
N LYS A 369 31.78 1.69 -11.45
CA LYS A 369 31.71 0.78 -10.29
C LYS A 369 32.27 -0.59 -10.63
N ARG A 370 31.92 -1.14 -11.79
CA ARG A 370 32.43 -2.42 -12.28
C ARG A 370 33.94 -2.39 -12.48
N ASP A 371 34.46 -1.32 -13.09
CA ASP A 371 35.90 -1.13 -13.30
C ASP A 371 36.65 -1.05 -11.98
N ARG A 372 36.14 -0.31 -10.99
CA ARG A 372 36.70 -0.29 -9.64
C ARG A 372 36.68 -1.68 -9.00
N LEU A 373 35.59 -2.43 -9.16
CA LEU A 373 35.48 -3.77 -8.61
C LEU A 373 36.45 -4.74 -9.28
N ASN A 374 36.57 -4.69 -10.60
CA ASN A 374 37.51 -5.48 -11.39
C ASN A 374 38.96 -5.14 -11.04
N PHE A 375 39.28 -3.87 -10.82
CA PHE A 375 40.58 -3.44 -10.30
C PHE A 375 40.89 -4.07 -8.94
N THR A 376 39.92 -4.05 -8.00
CA THR A 376 40.12 -4.68 -6.69
C THR A 376 40.20 -6.22 -6.76
N ARG A 377 39.53 -6.86 -7.72
CA ARG A 377 39.61 -8.31 -7.96
C ARG A 377 40.97 -8.70 -8.55
N SER A 378 41.47 -7.92 -9.50
CA SER A 378 42.79 -8.10 -10.09
C SER A 378 43.90 -8.02 -9.02
N MET A 379 43.82 -7.04 -8.11
CA MET A 379 44.75 -6.93 -6.97
C MET A 379 44.69 -8.13 -6.01
N LYS A 380 43.61 -8.92 -6.04
CA LYS A 380 43.42 -10.13 -5.22
C LYS A 380 43.66 -11.43 -6.01
N GLY A 381 44.12 -11.36 -7.26
CA GLY A 381 44.30 -12.53 -8.12
C GLY A 381 43.00 -13.22 -8.56
N LEU A 382 41.85 -12.53 -8.46
CA LEU A 382 40.56 -13.05 -8.87
C LEU A 382 40.25 -12.66 -10.32
N PRO A 383 39.60 -13.54 -11.11
CA PRO A 383 39.23 -13.23 -12.49
C PRO A 383 38.26 -12.03 -12.53
N PRO A 384 38.32 -11.18 -13.58
CA PRO A 384 37.40 -10.05 -13.74
C PRO A 384 35.96 -10.54 -13.86
N LEU A 385 35.00 -9.73 -13.42
CA LEU A 385 33.59 -10.00 -13.67
C LEU A 385 33.32 -9.73 -15.15
N GLU A 386 33.00 -10.78 -15.89
CA GLU A 386 32.53 -10.66 -17.26
C GLU A 386 31.30 -9.74 -17.31
N SER A 387 31.31 -8.84 -18.31
CA SER A 387 30.14 -8.04 -18.61
C SER A 387 29.07 -8.98 -19.15
N SER A 388 28.05 -9.25 -18.34
CA SER A 388 26.80 -9.89 -18.78
C SER A 388 25.98 -9.01 -19.74
N ASP A 389 26.60 -7.98 -20.32
CA ASP A 389 26.17 -7.40 -21.59
C ASP A 389 26.58 -8.39 -22.70
N GLU A 390 26.10 -9.64 -22.60
CA GLU A 390 25.93 -10.44 -23.80
C GLU A 390 24.99 -9.61 -24.66
N GLU A 391 25.57 -9.03 -25.71
CA GLU A 391 24.82 -8.58 -26.86
C GLU A 391 23.86 -9.71 -27.17
N VAL A 392 22.57 -9.49 -26.91
CA VAL A 392 21.52 -10.33 -27.44
C VAL A 392 21.66 -10.14 -28.94
N GLU A 393 22.51 -10.97 -29.56
CA GLU A 393 22.59 -11.16 -31.00
C GLU A 393 21.15 -11.37 -31.42
N GLN A 394 20.59 -10.34 -32.03
CA GLN A 394 19.31 -10.43 -32.68
C GLN A 394 19.50 -11.45 -33.77
N HIS A 395 19.18 -12.72 -33.47
CA HIS A 395 19.04 -13.74 -34.50
C HIS A 395 18.09 -13.16 -35.55
N PRO A 396 18.56 -12.93 -36.80
CA PRO A 396 17.67 -12.50 -37.86
C PRO A 396 16.58 -13.58 -37.98
N GLY A 397 15.33 -13.14 -37.88
CA GLY A 397 14.16 -14.00 -37.76
C GLY A 397 14.18 -15.15 -38.76
N ALA A 398 14.07 -16.37 -38.24
CA ALA A 398 13.65 -17.50 -39.03
C ALA A 398 12.25 -17.19 -39.57
N ASN A 399 12.16 -16.87 -40.86
CA ASN A 399 10.91 -16.85 -41.61
C ASN A 399 10.37 -18.28 -41.61
N ILE A 400 9.42 -18.56 -40.72
CA ILE A 400 8.66 -19.80 -40.73
C ILE A 400 7.66 -19.66 -41.87
N ASP A 401 7.92 -20.36 -42.97
CA ASP A 401 7.04 -20.44 -44.14
C ASP A 401 5.81 -21.28 -43.79
N LEU A 402 4.69 -20.59 -43.50
CA LEU A 402 3.42 -21.19 -43.08
C LEU A 402 2.66 -21.87 -44.24
N SER A 403 3.23 -21.90 -45.45
CA SER A 403 2.61 -22.53 -46.63
C SER A 403 2.58 -24.07 -46.57
N SER A 404 3.27 -24.69 -45.60
CA SER A 404 3.40 -26.16 -45.51
C SER A 404 2.53 -26.81 -44.42
N ILE A 405 1.50 -26.15 -43.90
CA ILE A 405 0.56 -26.76 -42.94
C ILE A 405 -0.60 -27.41 -43.72
N PRO A 406 -0.68 -28.76 -43.82
CA PRO A 406 -1.83 -29.41 -44.44
C PRO A 406 -3.07 -29.23 -43.55
N MET A 407 -4.14 -28.70 -44.12
CA MET A 407 -5.44 -28.61 -43.45
C MET A 407 -6.19 -29.95 -43.54
N PRO A 408 -6.93 -30.33 -42.49
CA PRO A 408 -7.77 -31.54 -42.47
C PRO A 408 -9.04 -31.43 -43.32
#